data_AF-A0A357I4F3-F1
#
_entry.id   AF-A0A357I4F3-F1
#
_cell.length_a   1.000
_cell.length_b   1.000
_cell.length_c   1.000
_cell.angle_alpha   90.00
_cell.angle_beta   90.00
_cell.angle_gamma   90.00
#
_symmetry.space_group_name_H-M   'P 1'
#
loop_
_entity.id
_entity.type
_entity.pdbx_description
1 polymer ?
#
loop_
_entity_poly.entity_id
_entity_poly.type
_entity_poly.pdbx_seq_one_letter_code
_entity_poly.pdbx_strand_id
1 'polypeptide(L)' 'MVLYEAPPSDLVPAEIKGFVEWFNTSRDQIRHAPIRAGLAHLYFESIHPFEDGNGRVGRAVAEKALL' A
#
# COMPACT_ATOMS: atom_id res chain seq x y z
N MET A 1 -1.75 -21.90 10.86
CA MET A 1 -0.81 -21.49 9.81
C MET A 1 -1.06 -20.01 9.55
N VAL A 2 -0.15 -19.14 9.97
CA VAL A 2 -0.23 -17.72 9.60
C VAL A 2 0.40 -17.62 8.21
N LEU A 3 -0.38 -17.22 7.20
CA LEU A 3 0.11 -17.09 5.82
C LEU A 3 0.78 -15.72 5.58
N TYR A 4 0.50 -14.74 6.46
CA TYR A 4 1.05 -13.39 6.43
C TYR A 4 0.88 -12.73 7.81
N GLU A 5 1.93 -12.09 8.32
CA GLU A 5 1.91 -11.31 9.57
C GLU A 5 2.28 -9.86 9.24
N ALA A 6 1.44 -8.92 9.68
CA ALA A 6 1.70 -7.49 9.51
C ALA A 6 2.94 -7.08 10.32
N PRO A 7 3.64 -5.99 9.92
CA PRO A 7 4.77 -5.50 10.69
C PRO A 7 4.36 -5.16 12.14
N PRO A 8 5.29 -5.28 13.10
CA PRO A 8 5.12 -4.76 14.47
C PRO A 8 4.59 -3.32 14.48
N SER A 9 3.68 -3.00 15.40
CA SER A 9 2.97 -1.71 15.42
C SER A 9 3.90 -0.49 15.57
N ASP A 10 5.08 -0.66 16.15
CA ASP A 10 6.12 0.36 16.27
C ASP A 10 6.80 0.71 14.93
N LEU A 11 6.79 -0.22 13.96
CA LEU A 11 7.32 -0.01 12.61
C LEU A 11 6.30 0.57 11.64
N VAL A 12 4.99 0.37 11.88
CA VAL A 12 3.91 0.84 11.01
C VAL A 12 4.02 2.32 10.60
N PRO A 13 4.32 3.28 11.51
CA PRO A 13 4.47 4.68 11.11
C PRO A 13 5.58 4.92 10.09
N ALA A 14 6.72 4.22 10.22
CA ALA A 14 7.84 4.31 9.29
C ALA A 14 7.50 3.67 7.94
N GLU A 15 6.84 2.52 7.96
CA GLU A 15 6.39 1.81 6.76
C GLU A 15 5.37 2.64 5.95
N ILE A 16 4.38 3.25 6.62
CA ILE A 16 3.41 4.13 5.95
C ILE A 16 4.08 5.35 5.34
N LYS A 17 5.09 5.92 6.02
CA LYS A 17 5.88 7.01 5.45
C LYS A 17 6.59 6.57 4.16
N GLY A 18 7.28 5.43 4.20
CA GLY A 18 7.94 4.85 3.02
C GLY A 18 6.98 4.55 1.88
N PHE A 19 5.80 4.00 2.21
CA PHE A 19 4.73 3.77 1.24
C PHE A 19 4.26 5.06 0.56
N VAL A 20 4.04 6.16 1.30
CA VAL A 20 3.61 7.44 0.72
C VAL A 20 4.69 8.02 -0.20
N GLU A 21 5.96 7.98 0.22
CA GLU A 21 7.09 8.42 -0.60
C GLU A 21 7.20 7.61 -1.90
N TRP A 22 7.09 6.29 -1.80
CA TRP A 22 7.05 5.39 -2.95
C TRP A 22 5.83 5.66 -3.85
N PHE A 23 4.64 5.85 -3.28
CA PHE A 23 3.41 6.06 -4.04
C PHE A 23 3.51 7.32 -4.92
N ASN A 24 4.07 8.39 -4.37
CA ASN A 24 4.24 9.67 -5.07
C ASN A 24 5.28 9.59 -6.18
N THR A 25 6.37 8.84 -5.99
CA THR A 25 7.48 8.74 -6.96
C THR A 25 7.28 7.62 -8.00
N SER A 26 6.52 6.58 -7.67
CA SER A 26 6.28 5.42 -8.54
C SER A 26 5.51 5.74 -9.82
N ARG A 27 4.77 6.88 -9.87
CA ARG A 27 4.02 7.29 -11.07
C ARG A 27 4.93 7.50 -12.27
N ASP A 28 6.12 8.05 -12.05
CA ASP A 28 7.08 8.32 -13.12
C ASP A 28 7.89 7.07 -13.49
N GLN A 29 7.97 6.10 -12.58
CA GLN A 29 8.74 4.86 -12.73
C GLN A 29 7.93 3.71 -13.35
N ILE A 30 6.62 3.64 -13.06
CA ILE A 30 5.74 2.54 -13.45
C ILE A 30 4.63 3.08 -14.34
N ARG A 31 4.89 3.11 -15.65
CA ARG A 31 3.99 3.70 -16.67
C ARG A 31 2.71 2.88 -16.90
N HIS A 32 2.70 1.59 -16.57
CA HIS A 32 1.53 0.74 -16.71
C HIS A 32 0.62 0.89 -15.49
N ALA A 33 -0.43 1.71 -15.63
CA ALA A 33 -1.33 2.04 -14.52
C ALA A 33 -1.93 0.81 -13.78
N PRO A 34 -2.38 -0.27 -14.47
CA PRO A 34 -2.88 -1.45 -13.75
C PRO A 34 -1.82 -2.15 -12.89
N ILE A 35 -0.56 -2.17 -13.35
CA ILE A 35 0.55 -2.75 -12.59
C ILE A 35 0.84 -1.89 -11.36
N ARG A 36 0.92 -0.57 -11.53
CA ARG A 36 1.14 0.37 -10.40
C ARG A 36 0.00 0.26 -9.37
N ALA A 37 -1.25 0.16 -9.82
CA ALA A 37 -2.40 0.00 -8.94
C ALA A 37 -2.36 -1.30 -8.14
N GLY A 38 -2.02 -2.43 -8.78
CA GLY A 38 -1.84 -3.70 -8.08
C GLY A 38 -0.72 -3.67 -7.04
N LEU A 39 0.41 -3.03 -7.37
CA LEU A 39 1.53 -2.86 -6.43
C LEU A 39 1.16 -1.94 -5.25
N ALA A 40 0.46 -0.85 -5.52
CA ALA A 40 0.03 0.07 -4.47
C ALA A 40 -0.97 -0.58 -3.51
N HIS A 41 -1.89 -1.39 -4.03
CA HIS A 41 -2.80 -2.18 -3.20
C HIS A 41 -2.04 -3.18 -2.33
N LEU A 42 -1.17 -3.99 -2.94
CA LEU A 42 -0.41 -5.02 -2.25
C LEU A 42 0.49 -4.44 -1.14
N TYR A 43 1.21 -3.34 -1.44
CA TYR A 43 2.09 -2.69 -0.47
C TYR A 43 1.29 -2.10 0.71
N PHE A 44 0.14 -1.47 0.44
CA PHE A 44 -0.69 -0.96 1.54
C PHE A 44 -1.22 -2.10 2.45
N GLU A 45 -1.74 -3.18 1.84
CA GLU A 45 -2.26 -4.34 2.60
C GLU A 45 -1.17 -5.07 3.38
N SER A 46 0.07 -5.04 2.88
CA SER A 46 1.21 -5.64 3.58
C SER A 46 1.55 -4.85 4.86
N ILE A 47 1.37 -3.53 4.87
CA ILE A 47 1.60 -2.72 6.07
C ILE A 47 0.46 -2.89 7.08
N HIS A 48 -0.78 -3.00 6.59
CA HIS A 48 -1.99 -3.22 7.40
C HIS A 48 -2.13 -2.24 8.59
N PRO A 49 -2.10 -0.92 8.36
CA PRO A 49 -1.89 0.08 9.42
C PRO A 49 -3.06 0.28 10.38
N PHE A 50 -4.25 -0.23 10.06
CA PHE A 50 -5.48 -0.02 10.84
C PHE A 50 -5.97 -1.32 11.48
N GLU A 51 -6.72 -1.22 12.58
CA GLU A 51 -7.39 -2.39 13.19
C GLU A 51 -8.52 -2.94 12.32
N ASP A 52 -9.24 -2.08 11.60
CA ASP A 52 -10.25 -2.46 10.59
C ASP A 52 -10.19 -1.50 9.38
N GLY A 53 -10.71 -1.96 8.25
CA GLY A 53 -10.93 -1.12 7.07
C GLY A 53 -9.76 -1.06 6.09
N ASN A 54 -8.68 -1.80 6.32
CA ASN A 54 -7.54 -1.87 5.40
C ASN A 54 -7.99 -2.22 3.97
N GLY A 55 -8.86 -3.22 3.80
CA GLY A 55 -9.42 -3.57 2.50
C GLY A 55 -10.15 -2.43 1.77
N ARG A 56 -10.83 -1.54 2.51
CA ARG A 56 -11.52 -0.38 1.92
C ARG A 56 -10.51 0.68 1.48
N VAL A 57 -9.54 0.99 2.34
CA VAL A 57 -8.50 1.98 2.04
C VAL A 57 -7.57 1.49 0.92
N GLY A 58 -7.16 0.23 0.94
CA GLY A 58 -6.32 -0.39 -0.08
C GLY A 58 -6.95 -0.33 -1.48
N ARG A 59 -8.27 -0.55 -1.59
CA ARG A 59 -9.00 -0.36 -2.85
C ARG A 59 -9.02 1.10 -3.30
N ALA A 60 -9.28 2.04 -2.39
CA ALA A 60 -9.26 3.47 -2.72
C ALA A 60 -7.86 3.94 -3.16
N VAL A 61 -6.80 3.40 -2.55
CA VAL A 61 -5.40 3.61 -2.98
C VAL A 61 -5.17 3.07 -4.39
N ALA A 62 -5.63 1.85 -4.68
CA ALA A 62 -5.49 1.23 -5.99
C ALA A 62 -6.22 2.04 -7.08
N GLU A 63 -7.45 2.48 -6.80
CA GLU A 63 -8.22 3.36 -7.68
C GLU A 63 -7.49 4.69 -7.91
N LYS A 64 -6.92 5.28 -6.86
CA LYS A 64 -6.13 6.51 -6.97
C LYS A 64 -4.88 6.31 -7.83
N ALA A 65 -4.29 5.12 -7.83
CA ALA A 65 -3.11 4.81 -8.63
C ALA A 65 -3.41 4.65 -10.13
N LEU A 66 -4.69 4.45 -10.51
CA LEU A 66 -5.14 4.41 -11.91
C LEU A 66 -5.29 5.81 -12.54
N LEU A 67 -5.31 6.87 -11.72
CA LEU A 67 -5.42 8.28 -12.11
C LEU A 67 -4.03 8.94 -12.22
#